data_AF-A0A970PAF6-F1
#
_entry.id   AF-A0A970PAF6-F1
#
_cell.length_a   1.000
_cell.length_b   1.000
_cell.length_c   1.000
_cell.angle_alpha   90.00
_cell.angle_beta   90.00
_cell.angle_gamma   90.00
#
_symmetry.space_group_name_H-M   'P 1'
#
loop_
_entity.id
_entity.type
_entity.pdbx_description
1 polymer ?
#
loop_
_entity_poly.entity_id
_entity_poly.type
_entity_poly.pdbx_seq_one_letter_code
_entity_poly.pdbx_strand_id
1 'polypeptide(L)'
;MRLSTTGLLCGALTLALAGAASAQSPMQMVERALRATEQVQDYTATVAVTVDAPNLQIPRRTAKVYYKRPDKVHVESQGLTVIPRDALLLGNLADHLQQHTSASLMGTGQLGGRPVHAIKLSPTDADAQGGRVLVWIDSERYLLLKSEIWRGSNKMLTARFEHARVAGAHWMPQRIVCDVAAGSLTGRDEGGRIELQFSNYRINTGLPDSIFEGNG
;
A
#
# COMPACT_ATOMS: atom_id res chain seq x y z
N MET A 1 -27.03 72.19 38.67
CA MET A 1 -26.08 71.05 38.71
C MET A 1 -26.35 70.19 37.50
N ARG A 2 -25.35 70.04 36.62
CA ARG A 2 -25.46 69.54 35.24
C ARG A 2 -25.29 68.02 35.13
N LEU A 3 -25.78 67.51 33.99
CA LEU A 3 -26.12 66.15 33.62
C LEU A 3 -24.99 65.11 33.67
N SER A 4 -25.45 63.87 33.84
CA SER A 4 -24.77 62.57 33.75
C SER A 4 -24.41 62.22 32.29
N THR A 5 -23.22 61.67 32.07
CA THR A 5 -22.72 61.22 30.75
C THR A 5 -22.17 59.79 30.84
N THR A 6 -22.93 58.86 30.28
CA THR A 6 -22.53 57.77 29.36
C THR A 6 -21.23 56.99 29.64
N GLY A 7 -21.37 55.75 30.10
CA GLY A 7 -20.35 54.70 29.96
C GLY A 7 -20.74 53.70 28.87
N LEU A 8 -20.12 53.78 27.69
CA LEU A 8 -20.19 52.74 26.66
C LEU A 8 -19.21 51.61 27.07
N LEU A 9 -19.73 50.43 27.42
CA LEU A 9 -18.93 49.22 27.52
C LEU A 9 -19.02 48.47 26.18
N CYS A 10 -17.95 48.54 25.39
CA CYS A 10 -17.82 47.83 24.12
C CYS A 10 -17.43 46.38 24.41
N GLY A 11 -18.42 45.47 24.44
CA GLY A 11 -18.17 44.03 24.52
C GLY A 11 -17.67 43.50 23.18
N ALA A 12 -16.35 43.28 23.05
CA ALA A 12 -15.78 42.61 21.89
C ALA A 12 -16.15 41.11 21.92
N LEU A 13 -17.15 40.74 21.12
CA LEU A 13 -17.52 39.34 20.88
C LEU A 13 -16.48 38.72 19.92
N THR A 14 -15.46 38.07 20.47
CA THR A 14 -14.54 37.23 19.69
C THR A 14 -15.30 35.99 19.20
N LEU A 15 -15.81 36.08 17.97
CA LEU A 15 -16.38 34.94 17.25
C LEU A 15 -15.23 34.01 16.86
N ALA A 16 -15.00 32.96 17.64
CA ALA A 16 -14.06 31.91 17.28
C ALA A 16 -14.63 31.14 16.08
N LEU A 17 -14.10 31.42 14.88
CA LEU A 17 -14.32 30.55 13.73
C LEU A 17 -13.61 29.21 14.00
N ALA A 18 -14.35 28.27 14.58
CA ALA A 18 -13.96 26.88 14.57
C ALA A 18 -14.00 26.40 13.11
N GLY A 19 -12.85 26.45 12.43
CA GLY A 19 -12.69 25.85 11.12
C GLY A 19 -13.05 24.38 11.22
N ALA A 20 -14.07 23.94 10.48
CA ALA A 20 -14.41 22.53 10.37
C ALA A 20 -13.20 21.82 9.75
N ALA A 21 -12.43 21.12 10.58
CA ALA A 21 -11.45 20.17 10.09
C ALA A 21 -12.21 19.08 9.34
N SER A 22 -12.20 19.12 8.01
CA SER A 22 -12.79 18.06 7.19
C SER A 22 -12.02 16.77 7.46
N ALA A 23 -12.66 15.79 8.09
CA ALA A 23 -12.09 14.45 8.20
C ALA A 23 -11.83 13.91 6.79
N GLN A 24 -10.62 13.39 6.55
CA GLN A 24 -10.26 12.81 5.26
C GLN A 24 -11.20 11.64 4.95
N SER A 25 -11.62 11.50 3.69
CA SER A 25 -12.41 10.35 3.28
C SER A 25 -11.55 9.08 3.34
N PRO A 26 -12.16 7.89 3.55
CA PRO A 26 -11.40 6.63 3.51
C PRO A 26 -10.66 6.44 2.18
N MET A 27 -11.25 6.87 1.05
CA MET A 27 -10.58 6.80 -0.25
C MET A 27 -9.36 7.71 -0.30
N GLN A 28 -9.45 8.95 0.21
CA GLN A 28 -8.31 9.86 0.28
C GLN A 28 -7.15 9.30 1.12
N MET A 29 -7.44 8.54 2.18
CA MET A 29 -6.40 7.87 2.97
C MET A 29 -5.69 6.79 2.16
N VAL A 30 -6.44 5.99 1.38
CA VAL A 30 -5.88 4.95 0.50
C VAL A 30 -5.07 5.58 -0.62
N GLU A 31 -5.60 6.58 -1.31
CA GLU A 31 -4.88 7.34 -2.32
C GLU A 31 -3.57 7.87 -1.74
N ARG A 32 -3.60 8.53 -0.58
CA ARG A 32 -2.39 9.06 0.04
C ARG A 32 -1.35 7.98 0.36
N ALA A 33 -1.79 6.79 0.75
CA ALA A 33 -0.87 5.67 0.97
C ALA A 33 -0.24 5.14 -0.32
N LEU A 34 -1.02 5.08 -1.41
CA LEU A 34 -0.50 4.77 -2.74
C LEU A 34 0.46 5.87 -3.24
N ARG A 35 0.24 7.11 -2.80
CA ARG A 35 1.11 8.26 -3.07
C ARG A 35 2.34 8.34 -2.18
N ALA A 36 2.48 7.53 -1.12
CA ALA A 36 3.66 7.58 -0.25
C ALA A 36 4.96 7.27 -1.02
N THR A 37 4.85 6.60 -2.18
CA THR A 37 5.93 6.34 -3.12
C THR A 37 5.90 7.25 -4.35
N GLU A 38 5.06 8.30 -4.43
CA GLU A 38 4.96 9.18 -5.62
C GLU A 38 6.25 9.94 -5.93
N GLN A 39 7.08 10.21 -4.93
CA GLN A 39 8.40 10.83 -5.13
C GLN A 39 9.39 9.88 -5.82
N VAL A 40 9.03 8.60 -5.95
CA VAL A 40 9.82 7.57 -6.65
C VAL A 40 9.32 7.47 -8.09
N GLN A 41 10.05 8.12 -9.01
CA GLN A 41 9.81 8.06 -10.45
C GLN A 41 10.25 6.72 -11.04
N ASP A 42 11.38 6.22 -10.56
CA ASP A 42 11.92 4.91 -10.93
C ASP A 42 12.78 4.35 -9.80
N TYR A 43 12.94 3.03 -9.75
CA TYR A 43 13.96 2.42 -8.92
C TYR A 43 14.45 1.07 -9.43
N THR A 44 15.64 0.69 -8.98
CA THR A 44 16.11 -0.70 -9.00
C THR A 44 16.28 -1.22 -7.58
N ALA A 45 16.02 -2.51 -7.37
CA ALA A 45 16.25 -3.18 -6.10
C ALA A 45 16.66 -4.64 -6.32
N THR A 46 17.47 -5.17 -5.41
CA THR A 46 17.68 -6.61 -5.26
C THR A 46 16.59 -7.15 -4.34
N VAL A 47 15.90 -8.22 -4.77
CA VAL A 47 14.84 -8.87 -4.00
C VAL A 47 15.21 -10.32 -3.76
N ALA A 48 15.45 -10.67 -2.51
CA ALA A 48 15.59 -12.06 -2.10
C ALA A 48 14.21 -12.66 -1.81
N VAL A 49 13.92 -13.79 -2.43
CA VAL A 49 12.64 -14.51 -2.33
C VAL A 49 12.85 -15.82 -1.59
N THR A 50 12.06 -16.04 -0.55
CA THR A 50 11.97 -17.30 0.18
C THR A 50 10.53 -17.80 0.10
N VAL A 51 10.34 -19.07 -0.25
CA VAL A 51 9.02 -19.69 -0.31
C VAL A 51 9.01 -20.87 0.63
N ASP A 52 8.07 -20.86 1.56
CA ASP A 52 7.80 -21.93 2.51
C ASP A 52 6.39 -22.45 2.25
N ALA A 53 6.29 -23.64 1.66
CA ALA A 53 5.03 -24.30 1.39
C ALA A 53 5.19 -25.80 1.67
N PRO A 54 4.10 -26.52 2.02
CA PRO A 54 4.21 -27.95 2.24
C PRO A 54 4.75 -28.64 0.97
N ASN A 55 5.57 -29.65 1.18
CA ASN A 55 6.21 -30.44 0.11
C ASN A 55 7.10 -29.65 -0.87
N LEU A 56 7.49 -28.42 -0.53
CA LEU A 56 8.26 -27.56 -1.42
C LEU A 56 9.47 -26.95 -0.73
N GLN A 57 10.66 -27.38 -1.16
CA GLN A 57 11.93 -26.78 -0.76
C GLN A 57 12.51 -26.00 -1.93
N ILE A 58 12.13 -24.74 -2.05
CA ILE A 58 12.77 -23.82 -2.99
C ILE A 58 13.94 -23.14 -2.27
N PRO A 59 15.18 -23.29 -2.73
CA PRO A 59 16.31 -22.55 -2.16
C PRO A 59 16.07 -21.06 -2.33
N ARG A 60 16.50 -20.25 -1.37
CA ARG A 60 16.43 -18.79 -1.44
C ARG A 60 16.99 -18.32 -2.79
N ARG A 61 16.20 -17.54 -3.51
CA ARG A 61 16.59 -16.97 -4.81
C ARG A 61 16.64 -15.46 -4.72
N THR A 62 17.35 -14.85 -5.66
CA THR A 62 17.45 -13.40 -5.77
C THR A 62 17.03 -12.97 -7.17
N ALA A 63 16.23 -11.91 -7.24
CA ALA A 63 15.84 -11.24 -8.47
C ALA A 63 16.24 -9.77 -8.42
N LYS A 64 16.45 -9.16 -9.58
CA LYS A 64 16.60 -7.71 -9.70
C LYS A 64 15.29 -7.15 -10.24
N VAL A 65 14.71 -6.24 -9.48
CA VAL A 65 13.43 -5.59 -9.82
C VAL A 65 13.72 -4.19 -10.30
N TYR A 66 13.05 -3.83 -11.39
CA TYR A 66 13.02 -2.50 -11.98
C TYR A 66 11.58 -2.03 -11.95
N TYR A 67 11.38 -0.80 -11.49
CA TYR A 67 10.09 -0.13 -11.53
C TYR A 67 10.28 1.25 -12.15
N LYS A 68 9.32 1.66 -12.98
CA LYS A 68 9.21 3.03 -13.49
C LYS A 68 7.74 3.43 -13.52
N ARG A 69 7.45 4.59 -12.96
CA ARG A 69 6.11 5.20 -12.92
C ARG A 69 5.57 5.36 -14.36
N PRO A 70 4.25 5.20 -14.60
CA PRO A 70 3.21 4.83 -13.62
C PRO A 70 3.20 3.35 -13.24
N ASP A 71 3.51 2.46 -14.18
CA ASP A 71 3.08 1.06 -14.13
C ASP A 71 4.11 0.07 -14.71
N LYS A 72 5.28 0.54 -15.14
CA LYS A 72 6.29 -0.33 -15.77
C LYS A 72 7.05 -1.12 -14.70
N VAL A 73 7.00 -2.44 -14.80
CA VAL A 73 7.82 -3.35 -13.98
C VAL A 73 8.52 -4.37 -14.84
N HIS A 74 9.82 -4.51 -14.59
CA HIS A 74 10.63 -5.57 -15.16
C HIS A 74 11.32 -6.33 -14.02
N VAL A 75 11.42 -7.64 -14.16
CA VAL A 75 11.99 -8.53 -13.14
C VAL A 75 12.99 -9.44 -13.83
N GLU A 76 14.26 -9.22 -13.55
CA GLU A 76 15.33 -10.11 -13.98
C GLU A 76 15.53 -11.17 -12.90
N SER A 77 15.31 -12.43 -13.25
CA SER A 77 15.59 -13.55 -12.35
C SER A 77 16.15 -14.74 -13.11
N GLN A 78 17.16 -15.39 -12.53
CA GLN A 78 17.66 -16.65 -13.07
C GLN A 78 16.87 -17.80 -12.44
N GLY A 79 16.07 -18.50 -13.24
CA GLY A 79 15.37 -19.73 -12.83
C GLY A 79 14.15 -19.54 -11.91
N LEU A 80 13.64 -18.32 -11.73
CA LEU A 80 12.30 -18.07 -11.15
C LEU A 80 11.33 -17.77 -12.30
N THR A 81 10.61 -18.77 -12.78
CA THR A 81 9.57 -18.58 -13.81
C THR A 81 8.32 -17.88 -13.29
N VAL A 82 8.13 -17.82 -11.97
CA VAL A 82 6.96 -17.18 -11.35
C VAL A 82 7.40 -16.40 -10.12
N ILE A 83 7.66 -15.10 -10.29
CA ILE A 83 7.49 -14.15 -9.19
C ILE A 83 6.09 -13.57 -9.38
N PRO A 84 5.18 -13.67 -8.39
CA PRO A 84 3.84 -13.09 -8.52
C PRO A 84 3.98 -11.58 -8.69
N ARG A 85 3.98 -11.11 -9.94
CA ARG A 85 4.12 -9.70 -10.32
C ARG A 85 3.09 -8.86 -9.57
N ASP A 86 1.89 -9.39 -9.39
CA ASP A 86 0.79 -8.77 -8.63
C ASP A 86 1.09 -8.59 -7.13
N ALA A 87 1.95 -9.42 -6.54
CA ALA A 87 2.40 -9.25 -5.15
C ALA A 87 3.49 -8.17 -5.01
N LEU A 88 4.24 -7.89 -6.09
CA LEU A 88 5.22 -6.80 -6.16
C LEU A 88 4.59 -5.47 -6.56
N LEU A 89 3.51 -5.52 -7.34
CA LEU A 89 2.82 -4.37 -7.91
C LEU A 89 1.75 -3.83 -6.95
N LEU A 90 2.17 -3.16 -5.88
CA LEU A 90 1.30 -2.20 -5.20
C LEU A 90 0.80 -1.10 -6.16
N GLY A 91 1.56 -0.83 -7.24
CA GLY A 91 1.19 0.11 -8.29
C GLY A 91 -0.09 -0.25 -9.05
N ASN A 92 -0.35 -1.53 -9.35
CA ASN A 92 -1.56 -1.95 -10.07
C ASN A 92 -2.81 -2.01 -9.17
N LEU A 93 -2.63 -2.08 -7.84
CA LEU A 93 -3.75 -1.87 -6.92
C LEU A 93 -4.32 -0.45 -7.09
N ALA A 94 -3.49 0.58 -7.29
CA ALA A 94 -3.98 1.96 -7.40
C ALA A 94 -4.96 2.16 -8.56
N ASP A 95 -4.60 1.68 -9.75
CA ASP A 95 -5.41 1.89 -10.96
C ASP A 95 -6.71 1.04 -10.92
N HIS A 96 -6.63 -0.18 -10.39
CA HIS A 96 -7.81 -1.03 -10.19
C HIS A 96 -8.74 -0.52 -9.07
N LEU A 97 -8.19 0.15 -8.06
CA LEU A 97 -8.93 0.72 -6.94
C LEU A 97 -9.63 2.06 -7.28
N GLN A 98 -9.24 2.77 -8.34
CA GLN A 98 -9.79 4.11 -8.59
C GLN A 98 -11.09 4.13 -9.38
N GLN A 99 -11.30 3.20 -10.32
CA GLN A 99 -12.42 3.30 -11.26
C GLN A 99 -13.68 2.52 -10.83
N HIS A 100 -13.51 1.45 -10.04
CA HIS A 100 -14.61 0.54 -9.68
C HIS A 100 -14.58 0.12 -8.21
N THR A 101 -14.17 0.99 -7.28
CA THR A 101 -14.07 0.64 -5.86
C THR A 101 -14.64 1.72 -4.94
N SER A 102 -15.36 1.27 -3.92
CA SER A 102 -15.77 2.08 -2.78
C SER A 102 -14.88 1.80 -1.57
N ALA A 103 -14.59 2.83 -0.79
CA ALA A 103 -13.79 2.73 0.44
C ALA A 103 -14.66 3.01 1.67
N SER A 104 -14.55 2.16 2.69
CA SER A 104 -15.25 2.32 3.96
C SER A 104 -14.28 2.16 5.13
N LEU A 105 -14.27 3.11 6.05
CA LEU A 105 -13.49 2.99 7.29
C LEU A 105 -14.14 1.92 8.18
N MET A 106 -13.37 0.89 8.52
CA MET A 106 -13.81 -0.19 9.41
C MET A 106 -13.45 0.11 10.88
N GLY A 107 -12.44 0.95 11.10
CA GLY A 107 -12.06 1.39 12.43
C GLY A 107 -10.63 1.91 12.47
N THR A 108 -10.22 2.31 13.67
CA THR A 108 -8.83 2.68 14.01
C THR A 108 -8.27 1.67 15.00
N GLY A 109 -6.95 1.53 15.05
CA GLY A 109 -6.31 0.60 15.98
C GLY A 109 -4.79 0.71 15.98
N GLN A 110 -4.13 -0.34 16.45
CA GLN A 110 -2.67 -0.45 16.42
C GLN A 110 -2.24 -1.72 15.68
N LEU A 111 -1.16 -1.62 14.91
CA LEU A 111 -0.51 -2.74 14.24
C LEU A 111 1.01 -2.59 14.38
N GLY A 112 1.67 -3.56 15.03
CA GLY A 112 3.12 -3.49 15.27
C GLY A 112 3.58 -2.23 16.02
N GLY A 113 2.77 -1.76 16.99
CA GLY A 113 3.03 -0.53 17.74
C GLY A 113 2.79 0.78 16.97
N ARG A 114 2.19 0.72 15.78
CA ARG A 114 1.86 1.89 14.95
C ARG A 114 0.36 2.13 14.92
N PRO A 115 -0.12 3.38 15.02
CA PRO A 115 -1.53 3.69 14.83
C PRO A 115 -1.93 3.45 13.37
N VAL A 116 -3.09 2.84 13.15
CA VAL A 116 -3.58 2.51 11.81
C VAL A 116 -5.06 2.83 11.60
N HIS A 117 -5.41 3.20 10.37
CA HIS A 117 -6.77 3.14 9.84
C HIS A 117 -6.97 1.80 9.11
N ALA A 118 -8.00 1.06 9.50
CA ALA A 118 -8.44 -0.14 8.79
C ALA A 118 -9.54 0.24 7.80
N ILE A 119 -9.28 0.07 6.51
CA ILE A 119 -10.18 0.48 5.43
C ILE A 119 -10.55 -0.74 4.59
N LYS A 120 -11.84 -0.90 4.33
CA LYS A 120 -12.38 -1.90 3.40
C LYS A 120 -12.56 -1.26 2.04
N LEU A 121 -12.04 -1.94 1.03
CA LEU A 121 -12.16 -1.64 -0.38
C LEU A 121 -13.07 -2.70 -0.99
N SER A 122 -14.20 -2.25 -1.55
CA SER A 122 -15.23 -3.10 -2.12
C SER A 122 -15.46 -2.71 -3.58
N PRO A 123 -15.39 -3.66 -4.53
CA PRO A 123 -15.77 -3.41 -5.90
C PRO A 123 -17.17 -2.81 -6.00
N THR A 124 -17.38 -1.88 -6.93
CA THR A 124 -18.69 -1.27 -7.18
C THR A 124 -19.49 -2.02 -8.24
N ASP A 125 -18.84 -2.89 -9.03
CA ASP A 125 -19.49 -3.66 -10.09
C ASP A 125 -20.20 -4.89 -9.52
N ALA A 126 -21.42 -5.16 -10.01
CA ALA A 126 -22.27 -6.24 -9.53
C ALA A 126 -21.66 -7.66 -9.74
N ASP A 127 -20.79 -7.82 -10.74
CA ASP A 127 -20.19 -9.11 -11.13
C ASP A 127 -18.93 -9.49 -10.34
N ALA A 128 -18.48 -8.66 -9.39
CA ALA A 128 -17.18 -8.83 -8.72
C ALA A 128 -17.06 -10.04 -7.74
N GLN A 129 -17.99 -11.00 -7.80
CA GLN A 129 -18.00 -12.26 -7.04
C GLN A 129 -17.67 -12.11 -5.54
N GLY A 130 -18.17 -11.05 -4.89
CA GLY A 130 -17.96 -10.82 -3.45
C GLY A 130 -16.50 -10.66 -3.02
N GLY A 131 -15.62 -10.26 -3.95
CA GLY A 131 -14.24 -9.91 -3.65
C GLY A 131 -14.14 -8.64 -2.79
N ARG A 132 -13.19 -8.58 -1.86
CA ARG A 132 -12.87 -7.35 -1.11
C ARG A 132 -11.42 -7.31 -0.69
N VAL A 133 -10.89 -6.10 -0.52
CA VAL A 133 -9.56 -5.88 0.05
C VAL A 133 -9.70 -5.13 1.37
N LEU A 134 -8.97 -5.57 2.40
CA LEU A 134 -8.79 -4.80 3.62
C LEU A 134 -7.37 -4.25 3.65
N VAL A 135 -7.21 -2.97 3.96
CA VAL A 135 -5.91 -2.32 4.11
C VAL A 135 -5.78 -1.69 5.49
N TRP A 136 -4.59 -1.81 6.08
CA TRP A 136 -4.23 -1.11 7.31
C TRP A 136 -3.14 -0.10 6.98
N ILE A 137 -3.49 1.18 7.08
CA ILE A 137 -2.62 2.29 6.71
C ILE A 137 -2.16 2.98 7.98
N ASP A 138 -0.85 3.19 8.11
CA ASP A 138 -0.23 3.96 9.19
C ASP A 138 -0.81 5.38 9.22
N SER A 139 -1.43 5.77 10.33
CA SER A 139 -2.15 7.05 10.45
C SER A 139 -1.24 8.27 10.42
N GLU A 140 0.07 8.11 10.64
CA GLU A 140 1.02 9.22 10.69
C GLU A 140 1.83 9.30 9.39
N ARG A 141 2.30 8.16 8.90
CA ARG A 141 3.20 8.07 7.74
C ARG A 141 2.45 7.81 6.43
N TYR A 142 1.17 7.43 6.50
CA TYR A 142 0.39 6.98 5.36
C TYR A 142 1.09 5.84 4.60
N LEU A 143 1.64 4.87 5.32
CA LEU A 143 2.26 3.67 4.72
C LEU A 143 1.29 2.50 4.85
N LEU A 144 1.13 1.71 3.78
CA LEU A 144 0.42 0.44 3.85
C LEU A 144 1.22 -0.53 4.74
N LEU A 145 0.68 -0.97 5.87
CA LEU A 145 1.38 -1.89 6.78
C LEU A 145 0.90 -3.33 6.62
N LYS A 146 -0.35 -3.51 6.20
CA LYS A 146 -0.95 -4.83 5.94
C LYS A 146 -2.06 -4.71 4.90
N SER A 147 -2.20 -5.74 4.08
CA SER A 147 -3.40 -5.94 3.27
C SER A 147 -3.92 -7.37 3.37
N GLU A 148 -5.21 -7.54 3.13
CA GLU A 148 -5.83 -8.85 2.98
C GLU A 148 -6.76 -8.85 1.77
N ILE A 149 -6.69 -9.92 0.97
CA ILE A 149 -7.59 -10.13 -0.17
C ILE A 149 -8.54 -11.26 0.21
N TRP A 150 -9.84 -11.01 0.05
CA TRP A 150 -10.90 -11.96 0.37
C TRP A 150 -11.77 -12.22 -0.87
N ARG A 151 -12.23 -13.47 -1.02
CA ARG A 151 -13.25 -13.90 -1.97
C ARG A 151 -14.36 -14.58 -1.17
N GLY A 152 -15.55 -13.98 -1.11
CA GLY A 152 -16.61 -14.46 -0.22
C GLY A 152 -16.17 -14.46 1.25
N SER A 153 -16.28 -15.60 1.93
CA SER A 153 -15.78 -15.79 3.30
C SER A 153 -14.32 -16.22 3.38
N ASN A 154 -13.67 -16.53 2.26
CA ASN A 154 -12.34 -17.09 2.25
C ASN A 154 -11.29 -15.98 2.09
N LYS A 155 -10.31 -15.97 2.99
CA LYS A 155 -9.13 -15.10 2.89
C LYS A 155 -8.09 -15.76 1.98
N MET A 156 -7.78 -15.10 0.88
CA MET A 156 -6.89 -15.62 -0.17
C MET A 156 -5.44 -15.23 0.04
N LEU A 157 -5.22 -14.01 0.56
CA LEU A 157 -3.89 -13.45 0.76
C LEU A 157 -3.88 -12.60 2.03
N THR A 158 -2.80 -12.67 2.81
CA THR A 158 -2.41 -11.65 3.79
C THR A 158 -1.01 -11.18 3.46
N ALA A 159 -0.82 -9.90 3.12
CA ALA A 159 0.50 -9.31 2.95
C ALA A 159 0.80 -8.37 4.13
N ARG A 160 2.01 -8.45 4.68
CA ARG A 160 2.51 -7.56 5.74
C ARG A 160 3.77 -6.87 5.24
N PHE A 161 3.85 -5.56 5.46
CA PHE A 161 4.89 -4.71 4.91
C PHE A 161 5.69 -4.07 6.04
N GLU A 162 7.00 -4.25 6.01
CA GLU A 162 7.95 -3.49 6.82
C GLU A 162 8.65 -2.49 5.89
N HIS A 163 8.66 -1.22 6.28
CA HIS A 163 9.22 -0.13 5.48
C HIS A 163 10.47 0.45 6.14
N ALA A 164 11.45 0.83 5.32
CA ALA A 164 12.64 1.54 5.76
C ALA A 164 12.85 2.81 4.91
N ARG A 165 13.53 3.81 5.47
CA ARG A 165 13.98 4.97 4.69
C ARG A 165 15.21 4.58 3.86
N VAL A 166 15.11 4.75 2.55
CA VAL A 166 16.23 4.60 1.61
C VAL A 166 16.78 5.99 1.30
N ALA A 167 18.11 6.11 1.34
CA ALA A 167 18.84 7.37 1.13
C ALA A 167 18.32 8.53 2.02
N GLY A 168 17.81 8.20 3.22
CA GLY A 168 17.25 9.16 4.18
C GLY A 168 15.91 9.81 3.78
N ALA A 169 15.48 9.70 2.52
CA ALA A 169 14.37 10.48 1.99
C ALA A 169 13.10 9.65 1.72
N HIS A 170 13.23 8.44 1.17
CA HIS A 170 12.09 7.72 0.60
C HIS A 170 11.72 6.50 1.43
N TRP A 171 10.44 6.36 1.80
CA TRP A 171 9.94 5.13 2.41
C TRP A 171 9.76 4.06 1.35
N MET A 172 10.52 2.97 1.48
CA MET A 172 10.43 1.81 0.59
C MET A 172 10.16 0.54 1.40
N PRO A 173 9.47 -0.45 0.83
CA PRO A 173 9.41 -1.78 1.44
C PRO A 173 10.82 -2.32 1.67
N GLN A 174 11.11 -2.76 2.89
CA GLN A 174 12.32 -3.53 3.19
C GLN A 174 12.01 -5.02 3.23
N ARG A 175 10.79 -5.37 3.69
CA ARG A 175 10.33 -6.75 3.80
C ARG A 175 8.85 -6.83 3.52
N ILE A 176 8.45 -7.83 2.75
CA ILE A 176 7.04 -8.18 2.53
C ILE A 176 6.89 -9.66 2.86
N VAL A 177 5.93 -9.99 3.72
CA VAL A 177 5.57 -11.37 4.04
C VAL A 177 4.13 -11.61 3.60
N CYS A 178 3.95 -12.56 2.71
CA CYS A 178 2.68 -12.97 2.14
C CYS A 178 2.31 -14.36 2.63
N ASP A 179 1.17 -14.49 3.31
CA ASP A 179 0.53 -15.79 3.55
C ASP A 179 -0.56 -15.99 2.48
N VAL A 180 -0.42 -17.04 1.68
CA VAL A 180 -1.31 -17.35 0.55
C VAL A 180 -2.11 -18.60 0.87
N ALA A 181 -3.43 -18.55 0.65
CA ALA A 181 -4.31 -19.69 0.86
C ALA A 181 -4.12 -20.77 -0.23
N ALA A 182 -4.53 -21.99 0.12
CA ALA A 182 -4.67 -23.10 -0.81
C ALA A 182 -5.48 -22.71 -2.06
N GLY A 183 -5.05 -23.17 -3.23
CA GLY A 183 -5.69 -22.88 -4.53
C GLY A 183 -5.59 -21.43 -5.00
N SER A 184 -4.92 -20.53 -4.28
CA SER A 184 -4.77 -19.11 -4.66
C SER A 184 -3.51 -18.84 -5.50
N LEU A 185 -2.57 -19.78 -5.58
CA LEU A 185 -1.42 -19.73 -6.47
C LEU A 185 -1.71 -20.60 -7.71
N THR A 186 -1.43 -20.07 -8.90
CA THR A 186 -1.62 -20.81 -10.15
C THR A 186 -0.78 -22.09 -10.14
N GLY A 187 -1.44 -23.22 -10.42
CA GLY A 187 -0.80 -24.54 -10.46
C GLY A 187 -0.45 -25.14 -9.09
N ARG A 188 -1.06 -24.67 -7.99
CA ARG A 188 -0.82 -25.22 -6.64
C ARG A 188 -2.10 -25.37 -5.83
N ASP A 189 -2.29 -26.57 -5.31
CA ASP A 189 -3.41 -26.91 -4.43
C ASP A 189 -3.15 -26.46 -3.00
N GLU A 190 -1.90 -26.44 -2.56
CA GLU A 190 -1.50 -26.05 -1.20
C GLU A 190 -1.18 -24.55 -1.11
N GLY A 191 -1.50 -23.96 0.05
CA GLY A 191 -1.11 -22.60 0.37
C GLY A 191 0.39 -22.49 0.68
N GLY A 192 0.84 -21.29 1.01
CA GLY A 192 2.24 -21.09 1.38
C GLY A 192 2.56 -19.70 1.85
N ARG A 193 3.75 -19.55 2.41
CA ARG A 193 4.32 -18.29 2.86
C ARG A 193 5.42 -17.86 1.90
N ILE A 194 5.31 -16.64 1.39
CA ILE A 194 6.31 -16.02 0.52
C ILE A 194 6.90 -14.84 1.28
N GLU A 195 8.22 -14.83 1.42
CA GLU A 195 8.95 -13.70 2.01
C GLU A 195 9.81 -13.04 0.94
N LEU A 196 9.68 -11.72 0.83
CA LEU A 196 10.45 -10.85 -0.04
C LEU A 196 11.29 -9.92 0.84
N GLN A 197 12.61 -9.90 0.62
CA GLN A 197 13.53 -8.97 1.29
C GLN A 197 14.19 -8.09 0.25
N PHE A 198 14.03 -6.78 0.39
CA PHE A 198 14.53 -5.78 -0.55
C PHE A 198 15.84 -5.18 -0.05
N SER A 199 16.81 -5.04 -0.94
CA SER A 199 18.10 -4.42 -0.67
C SER A 199 18.63 -3.68 -1.90
N ASN A 200 19.73 -2.94 -1.73
CA ASN A 200 20.46 -2.28 -2.82
C ASN A 200 19.59 -1.35 -3.68
N TYR A 201 18.66 -0.62 -3.04
CA TYR A 201 17.83 0.34 -3.74
C TYR A 201 18.67 1.42 -4.43
N ARG A 202 18.34 1.71 -5.68
CA ARG A 202 18.75 2.93 -6.40
C ARG A 202 17.49 3.61 -6.91
N ILE A 203 17.22 4.83 -6.44
CA ILE A 203 15.95 5.55 -6.64
C ILE A 203 16.20 6.74 -7.57
N ASN A 204 15.26 7.03 -8.46
CA ASN A 204 15.23 8.18 -9.37
C ASN A 204 16.51 8.30 -10.19
N THR A 205 16.89 7.20 -10.82
CA THR A 205 18.11 7.07 -11.62
C THR A 205 17.89 7.37 -13.10
N GLY A 206 16.65 7.60 -13.54
CA GLY A 206 16.32 7.86 -14.93
C GLY A 206 16.36 6.59 -15.79
N LEU A 207 15.73 5.51 -15.32
CA LEU A 207 15.72 4.23 -16.05
C LEU A 207 15.18 4.41 -17.49
N PRO A 208 15.92 3.95 -18.52
CA PRO A 208 15.46 4.01 -19.90
C PRO A 208 14.30 3.04 -20.14
N ASP A 209 13.41 3.41 -21.07
CA ASP A 209 12.22 2.60 -21.39
C ASP A 209 12.56 1.24 -21.99
N SER A 210 13.72 1.12 -22.65
CA SER A 210 14.21 -0.13 -23.24
C SER A 210 14.39 -1.28 -22.24
N ILE A 211 14.55 -1.00 -20.93
CA ILE A 211 14.59 -2.04 -19.89
C ILE A 211 13.25 -2.79 -19.79
N PHE A 212 12.15 -2.12 -20.14
CA PHE A 212 10.79 -2.65 -20.03
C PHE A 212 10.26 -3.20 -21.35
N GLU A 213 11.01 -3.02 -22.44
CA GLU A 213 10.72 -3.56 -23.77
C GLU A 213 11.30 -4.97 -23.89
N GLY A 214 10.71 -5.96 -23.20
CA GLY A 214 11.20 -7.33 -23.27
C GLY A 214 10.64 -8.31 -22.24
N ASN A 215 10.07 -9.40 -22.78
CA ASN A 215 9.51 -10.60 -22.14
C ASN A 215 8.04 -10.51 -21.71
N GLY A 216 7.17 -10.54 -22.74
CA GLY A 216 5.86 -11.19 -22.64
C GLY A 216 5.97 -12.66 -22.22
#